data_AF-A0A446CIY2-F1
#
_entry.id   AF-A0A446CIY2-F1
#
_cell.length_a   1.000
_cell.length_b   1.000
_cell.length_c   1.000
_cell.angle_alpha   90.00
_cell.angle_beta   90.00
_cell.angle_gamma   90.00
#
_symmetry.space_group_name_H-M   'P 1'
#
loop_
_entity.id
_entity.type
_entity.pdbx_description
1 polymer ?
#
loop_
_entity_poly.entity_id
_entity_poly.type
_entity_poly.pdbx_seq_one_letter_code
_entity_poly.pdbx_strand_id
1 'polypeptide(L)'
;MTRNRLAAFVLGLLAAPAGAAVVYDNHGLVVDAAAGSRSDWNTGQRQTTRSTTITYRGAKLCGKDVGALLYPDGKSPAARAFFCASTAKALETDAVLAFFTSSSASTALAHLQAGDGGLRVTRLAVSSDPKRDGIGGTRFEDARLPGWTRVYTAWNETVMIRHAPLTALNIGAGKLLDVADGVAYLAVPPGREAVEVEPTHYVTDAYGYRQLVPAITKFVSAPLAFRAVRMSDGRELARLDFKDTCLGLPAIQFDRPDAQSRPAAPDVAFDDVPAWRAATLQLTQASGRATLRLQPAAALPRKAGCAPG
;
A
#
# COMPACT_ATOMS: atom_id res chain seq x y z
N MET A 1 10.42 15.77 -71.75
CA MET A 1 11.33 14.92 -70.95
C MET A 1 11.81 15.79 -69.80
N THR A 2 11.65 15.53 -68.51
CA THR A 2 11.14 14.41 -67.71
C THR A 2 10.85 15.00 -66.32
N ARG A 3 9.71 14.62 -65.74
CA ARG A 3 9.22 15.01 -64.40
C ARG A 3 10.21 14.56 -63.31
N ASN A 4 10.54 15.44 -62.36
CA ASN A 4 10.96 15.05 -61.02
C ASN A 4 9.95 15.61 -60.00
N ARG A 5 9.00 14.76 -59.59
CA ARG A 5 8.19 14.95 -58.38
C ARG A 5 8.74 13.95 -57.36
N LEU A 6 9.54 14.43 -56.40
CA LEU A 6 9.88 13.64 -55.22
C LEU A 6 8.73 13.79 -54.23
N ALA A 7 8.05 12.66 -54.01
CA ALA A 7 6.97 12.50 -53.06
C ALA A 7 7.50 12.69 -51.62
N ALA A 8 6.90 13.62 -50.89
CA ALA A 8 7.04 13.70 -49.45
C ALA A 8 6.22 12.55 -48.82
N PHE A 9 6.92 11.54 -48.30
CA PHE A 9 6.32 10.52 -47.43
C PHE A 9 6.01 11.17 -46.08
N VAL A 10 4.75 11.54 -45.88
CA VAL A 10 4.23 11.92 -44.57
C VAL A 10 4.02 10.62 -43.77
N LEU A 11 4.98 10.31 -42.89
CA LEU A 11 4.82 9.36 -41.80
C LEU A 11 3.82 9.95 -40.81
N GLY A 12 2.54 9.64 -41.03
CA GLY A 12 1.49 9.83 -40.04
C GLY A 12 1.75 8.89 -38.86
N LEU A 13 2.44 9.39 -37.84
CA LEU A 13 2.42 8.82 -36.49
C LEU A 13 0.96 8.83 -36.02
N LEU A 14 0.27 7.72 -36.22
CA LEU A 14 -0.95 7.38 -35.48
C LEU A 14 -0.54 7.26 -34.01
N ALA A 15 -0.64 8.37 -33.28
CA ALA A 15 -0.74 8.34 -31.84
C ALA A 15 -2.02 7.56 -31.51
N ALA A 16 -1.87 6.27 -31.19
CA ALA A 16 -2.97 5.50 -30.64
C ALA A 16 -3.51 6.28 -29.44
N PRO A 17 -4.83 6.56 -29.36
CA PRO A 17 -5.39 7.09 -28.13
C PRO A 17 -5.03 6.12 -27.02
N ALA A 18 -4.63 6.62 -25.85
CA ALA A 18 -4.35 5.82 -24.67
C ALA A 18 -5.64 5.08 -24.27
N GLY A 19 -5.89 3.94 -24.91
CA GLY A 19 -7.06 3.11 -24.71
C GLY A 19 -6.97 2.43 -23.35
N ALA A 20 -8.11 2.27 -22.70
CA ALA A 20 -8.19 1.43 -21.52
C ALA A 20 -7.72 0.01 -21.88
N ALA A 21 -6.80 -0.54 -21.09
CA ALA A 21 -6.36 -1.91 -21.22
C ALA A 21 -7.20 -2.79 -20.29
N VAL A 22 -7.77 -3.88 -20.83
CA VAL A 22 -8.43 -4.90 -20.03
C VAL A 22 -7.36 -5.65 -19.23
N VAL A 23 -7.40 -5.54 -17.90
CA VAL A 23 -6.46 -6.18 -16.96
C VAL A 23 -7.00 -7.50 -16.44
N TYR A 24 -8.33 -7.66 -16.45
CA TYR A 24 -9.02 -8.89 -16.07
C TYR A 24 -10.37 -8.92 -16.75
N ASP A 25 -10.75 -10.09 -17.27
CA ASP A 25 -12.07 -10.35 -17.84
C ASP A 25 -12.41 -11.83 -17.62
N ASN A 26 -13.29 -12.10 -16.65
CA ASN A 26 -13.79 -13.44 -16.41
C ASN A 26 -15.17 -13.40 -15.76
N HIS A 27 -16.06 -14.33 -16.15
CA HIS A 27 -17.42 -14.49 -15.60
C HIS A 27 -18.25 -13.19 -15.52
N GLY A 28 -18.01 -12.25 -16.44
CA GLY A 28 -18.67 -10.94 -16.49
C GLY A 28 -18.14 -9.91 -15.49
N LEU A 29 -17.11 -10.22 -14.70
CA LEU A 29 -16.31 -9.26 -13.96
C LEU A 29 -15.17 -8.79 -14.86
N VAL A 30 -15.15 -7.48 -15.16
CA VAL A 30 -14.17 -6.86 -16.04
C VAL A 30 -13.46 -5.73 -15.29
N VAL A 31 -12.14 -5.67 -15.43
CA VAL A 31 -11.29 -4.61 -14.90
C VAL A 31 -10.58 -3.94 -16.06
N ASP A 32 -10.88 -2.67 -16.26
CA ASP A 32 -10.23 -1.82 -17.25
C ASP A 32 -9.30 -0.83 -16.54
N ALA A 33 -8.05 -0.74 -16.98
CA ALA A 33 -7.11 0.28 -16.53
C ALA A 33 -6.81 1.25 -17.67
N ALA A 34 -7.11 2.53 -17.47
CA ALA A 34 -6.76 3.59 -18.42
C ALA A 34 -5.63 4.46 -17.85
N ALA A 35 -4.67 4.78 -18.71
CA ALA A 35 -3.67 5.81 -18.42
C ALA A 35 -4.11 7.13 -19.04
N GLY A 36 -4.18 8.18 -18.24
CA GLY A 36 -4.48 9.55 -18.67
C GLY A 36 -3.31 10.49 -18.39
N SER A 37 -3.50 11.75 -18.77
CA SER A 37 -2.62 12.85 -18.37
C SER A 37 -3.51 14.02 -17.96
N ARG A 38 -3.31 14.54 -16.75
CA ARG A 38 -3.93 15.79 -16.29
C ARG A 38 -2.85 16.82 -16.04
N SER A 39 -3.11 18.09 -16.30
CA SER A 39 -2.22 19.15 -15.82
C SER A 39 -2.54 19.44 -14.36
N ASP A 40 -1.52 19.41 -13.51
CA ASP A 40 -1.63 19.89 -12.14
C ASP A 40 -1.87 21.41 -12.17
N TRP A 41 -2.95 21.86 -11.55
CA TRP A 41 -3.38 23.26 -11.62
C TRP A 41 -2.45 24.19 -10.81
N ASN A 42 -1.75 23.66 -9.80
CA ASN A 42 -0.83 24.44 -8.98
C ASN A 42 0.54 24.59 -9.64
N THR A 43 1.03 23.52 -10.28
CA THR A 43 2.39 23.48 -10.84
C THR A 43 2.45 23.61 -12.36
N GLY A 44 1.32 23.51 -13.05
CA GLY A 44 1.22 23.48 -14.52
C GLY A 44 1.81 22.21 -15.15
N GLN A 45 2.36 21.30 -14.35
CA GLN A 45 3.02 20.09 -14.85
C GLN A 45 2.01 19.02 -15.25
N ARG A 46 2.24 18.35 -16.38
CA ARG A 46 1.47 17.17 -16.76
C ARG A 46 1.77 16.01 -15.81
N GLN A 47 0.75 15.58 -15.08
CA GLN A 47 0.72 14.37 -14.28
C GLN A 47 0.04 13.25 -15.06
N THR A 48 0.74 12.15 -15.26
CA THR A 48 0.10 10.90 -15.71
C THR A 48 -0.87 10.43 -14.63
N THR A 49 -2.11 10.15 -15.01
CA THR A 49 -3.10 9.54 -14.13
C THR A 49 -3.32 8.09 -14.54
N ARG A 50 -3.70 7.25 -13.59
CA ARG A 50 -4.25 5.93 -13.88
C ARG A 50 -5.65 5.88 -13.27
N SER A 51 -6.63 5.47 -14.06
CA SER A 51 -7.97 5.18 -13.59
C SER A 51 -8.27 3.70 -13.79
N THR A 52 -8.91 3.09 -12.81
CA THR A 52 -9.41 1.73 -12.92
C THR A 52 -10.93 1.79 -12.94
N THR A 53 -11.55 1.10 -13.90
CA THR A 53 -13.00 0.85 -13.90
C THR A 53 -13.21 -0.64 -13.66
N ILE A 54 -14.05 -0.98 -12.69
CA ILE A 54 -14.48 -2.36 -12.46
C ILE A 54 -15.96 -2.45 -12.79
N THR A 55 -16.33 -3.40 -13.64
CA THR A 55 -17.72 -3.69 -13.99
C THR A 55 -18.06 -5.15 -13.69
N TYR A 56 -19.31 -5.40 -13.30
CA TYR A 56 -19.88 -6.74 -13.23
C TYR A 56 -21.17 -6.78 -14.04
N ARG A 57 -21.23 -7.66 -15.05
CA ARG A 57 -22.35 -7.77 -16.01
C ARG A 57 -22.74 -6.43 -16.64
N GLY A 58 -21.72 -5.61 -16.97
CA GLY A 58 -21.90 -4.28 -17.57
C GLY A 58 -22.24 -3.16 -16.58
N ALA A 59 -22.55 -3.48 -15.32
CA ALA A 59 -22.78 -2.46 -14.28
C ALA A 59 -21.46 -2.08 -13.60
N LYS A 60 -21.18 -0.78 -13.48
CA LYS A 60 -19.98 -0.29 -12.78
C LYS A 60 -20.12 -0.53 -11.27
N LEU A 61 -19.06 -1.00 -10.63
CA LEU A 61 -18.96 -1.06 -9.17
C LEU A 61 -18.62 0.32 -8.60
N CYS A 62 -19.57 1.26 -8.74
CA CYS A 62 -19.46 2.64 -8.30
C CYS A 62 -20.85 3.18 -7.98
N GLY A 63 -21.15 3.37 -6.69
CA GLY A 63 -22.50 3.67 -6.24
C GLY A 63 -22.70 3.49 -4.73
N LYS A 64 -23.94 3.73 -4.29
CA LYS A 64 -24.36 3.46 -2.89
C LYS A 64 -24.61 1.98 -2.63
N ASP A 65 -25.00 1.25 -3.66
CA ASP A 65 -25.16 -0.21 -3.68
C ASP A 65 -23.85 -0.94 -3.34
N VAL A 66 -22.70 -0.38 -3.75
CA VAL A 66 -21.37 -0.89 -3.40
C VAL A 66 -21.13 -0.87 -1.89
N GLY A 67 -21.64 0.13 -1.17
CA GLY A 67 -21.55 0.19 0.29
C GLY A 67 -22.18 -1.03 0.94
N ALA A 68 -23.36 -1.45 0.47
CA ALA A 68 -24.04 -2.65 0.97
C ALA A 68 -23.29 -3.95 0.61
N LEU A 69 -22.59 -4.00 -0.53
CA LEU A 69 -21.74 -5.14 -0.89
C LEU A 69 -20.51 -5.28 0.02
N LEU A 70 -19.91 -4.14 0.42
CA LEU A 70 -18.72 -4.12 1.28
C LEU A 70 -19.03 -4.33 2.77
N TYR A 71 -20.24 -3.95 3.19
CA TYR A 71 -20.73 -4.02 4.57
C TYR A 71 -22.11 -4.70 4.62
N PRO A 72 -22.18 -6.02 4.36
CA PRO A 72 -23.45 -6.73 4.14
C PRO A 72 -24.33 -6.84 5.40
N ASP A 73 -23.77 -6.65 6.59
CA ASP A 73 -24.55 -6.66 7.83
C ASP A 73 -25.40 -5.38 8.02
N GLY A 74 -25.14 -4.34 7.23
CA GLY A 74 -25.84 -3.05 7.29
C GLY A 74 -25.65 -2.28 8.60
N LYS A 75 -24.81 -2.75 9.53
CA LYS A 75 -24.62 -2.15 10.86
C LYS A 75 -23.69 -0.95 10.81
N SER A 76 -22.73 -0.98 9.89
CA SER A 76 -21.80 0.13 9.67
C SER A 76 -22.48 1.28 8.94
N PRO A 77 -22.32 2.54 9.38
CA PRO A 77 -22.73 3.71 8.58
C PRO A 77 -22.14 3.70 7.16
N ALA A 78 -20.95 3.08 6.98
CA ALA A 78 -20.33 2.92 5.68
C ALA A 78 -21.15 2.06 4.70
N ALA A 79 -22.07 1.22 5.18
CA ALA A 79 -22.98 0.46 4.31
C ALA A 79 -23.86 1.34 3.42
N ARG A 80 -24.08 2.61 3.82
CA ARG A 80 -24.87 3.60 3.07
C ARG A 80 -24.02 4.61 2.30
N ALA A 81 -22.69 4.52 2.43
CA ALA A 81 -21.78 5.43 1.78
C ALA A 81 -21.67 5.14 0.28
N PHE A 82 -21.35 6.18 -0.49
CA PHE A 82 -21.06 6.05 -1.91
C PHE A 82 -19.59 5.63 -2.08
N PHE A 83 -19.37 4.48 -2.71
CA PHE A 83 -18.03 3.93 -2.98
C PHE A 83 -17.82 3.75 -4.47
N CYS A 84 -16.60 3.98 -4.94
CA CYS A 84 -16.17 3.60 -6.28
C CYS A 84 -14.85 2.85 -6.25
N ALA A 85 -14.72 1.86 -7.13
CA ALA A 85 -13.45 1.19 -7.35
C ALA A 85 -12.38 2.21 -7.78
N SER A 86 -11.19 2.09 -7.22
CA SER A 86 -10.07 3.01 -7.47
C SER A 86 -8.91 2.32 -8.18
N THR A 87 -8.35 1.29 -7.54
CA THR A 87 -7.21 0.53 -8.07
C THR A 87 -7.50 -0.95 -7.85
N ALA A 88 -7.16 -1.78 -8.83
CA ALA A 88 -7.38 -3.21 -8.80
C ALA A 88 -6.12 -3.98 -9.17
N LYS A 89 -6.04 -5.23 -8.70
CA LYS A 89 -5.00 -6.20 -9.06
C LYS A 89 -5.68 -7.53 -9.36
N ALA A 90 -5.52 -8.00 -10.59
CA ALA A 90 -5.86 -9.36 -10.96
C ALA A 90 -4.98 -10.34 -10.18
N LEU A 91 -5.61 -11.37 -9.62
CA LEU A 91 -4.95 -12.47 -8.93
C LEU A 91 -4.84 -13.68 -9.85
N GLU A 92 -3.91 -14.56 -9.55
CA GLU A 92 -3.79 -15.87 -10.22
C GLU A 92 -4.95 -16.83 -9.92
N THR A 93 -5.87 -16.47 -9.01
CA THR A 93 -6.99 -17.30 -8.53
C THR A 93 -8.34 -16.99 -9.18
N ASP A 94 -8.36 -16.49 -10.43
CA ASP A 94 -9.58 -16.01 -11.09
C ASP A 94 -10.36 -14.98 -10.25
N ALA A 95 -9.64 -14.13 -9.54
CA ALA A 95 -10.21 -13.12 -8.66
C ALA A 95 -9.46 -11.80 -8.76
N VAL A 96 -10.01 -10.76 -8.14
CA VAL A 96 -9.45 -9.40 -8.17
C VAL A 96 -9.40 -8.84 -6.75
N LEU A 97 -8.26 -8.30 -6.33
CA LEU A 97 -8.21 -7.36 -5.20
C LEU A 97 -8.52 -5.96 -5.70
N ALA A 98 -9.38 -5.24 -5.00
CA ALA A 98 -9.77 -3.88 -5.36
C ALA A 98 -9.89 -2.98 -4.14
N PHE A 99 -9.38 -1.75 -4.28
CA PHE A 99 -9.66 -0.67 -3.36
C PHE A 99 -10.94 0.06 -3.76
N PHE A 100 -11.78 0.34 -2.78
CA PHE A 100 -12.99 1.15 -2.90
C PHE A 100 -12.85 2.40 -2.05
N THR A 101 -12.88 3.56 -2.68
CA THR A 101 -12.75 4.85 -2.00
C THR A 101 -14.10 5.53 -1.85
N SER A 102 -14.26 6.32 -0.78
CA SER A 102 -15.43 7.15 -0.53
C SER A 102 -14.99 8.51 0.00
N SER A 103 -15.76 9.55 -0.29
CA SER A 103 -15.62 10.87 0.35
C SER A 103 -16.21 10.91 1.77
N SER A 104 -17.01 9.91 2.14
CA SER A 104 -17.82 9.88 3.37
C SER A 104 -17.52 8.71 4.30
N ALA A 105 -16.60 7.82 3.89
CA ALA A 105 -16.20 6.64 4.65
C ALA A 105 -14.74 6.27 4.33
N SER A 106 -14.11 5.50 5.21
CA SER A 106 -12.75 5.00 5.01
C SER A 106 -12.66 4.09 3.78
N THR A 107 -11.52 4.17 3.09
CA THR A 107 -11.19 3.27 1.98
C THR A 107 -11.29 1.81 2.43
N ALA A 108 -12.00 0.99 1.65
CA ALA A 108 -12.12 -0.44 1.86
C ALA A 108 -11.25 -1.20 0.86
N LEU A 109 -10.66 -2.31 1.30
CA LEU A 109 -10.04 -3.31 0.43
C LEU A 109 -10.95 -4.52 0.36
N ALA A 110 -11.21 -5.02 -0.85
CA ALA A 110 -12.05 -6.18 -1.05
C ALA A 110 -11.47 -7.15 -2.08
N HIS A 111 -11.77 -8.43 -1.87
CA HIS A 111 -11.60 -9.49 -2.83
C HIS A 111 -12.91 -9.70 -3.60
N LEU A 112 -12.81 -9.63 -4.92
CA LEU A 112 -13.91 -9.79 -5.87
C LEU A 112 -13.72 -11.11 -6.60
N GLN A 113 -14.72 -11.97 -6.56
CA GLN A 113 -14.73 -13.22 -7.28
C GLN A 113 -16.10 -13.41 -7.94
N ALA A 114 -16.10 -13.61 -9.25
CA ALA A 114 -17.32 -13.91 -10.00
C ALA A 114 -17.36 -15.42 -10.30
N GLY A 115 -18.47 -16.06 -9.94
CA GLY A 115 -18.66 -17.51 -10.04
C GLY A 115 -20.04 -17.90 -9.53
N ASP A 116 -20.50 -19.11 -9.85
CA ASP A 116 -21.78 -19.65 -9.35
C ASP A 116 -22.99 -18.72 -9.58
N GLY A 117 -22.99 -17.97 -10.68
CA GLY A 117 -24.07 -17.06 -11.06
C GLY A 117 -24.08 -15.70 -10.34
N GLY A 118 -23.08 -15.38 -9.51
CA GLY A 118 -23.03 -14.13 -8.74
C GLY A 118 -21.63 -13.51 -8.61
N LEU A 119 -21.61 -12.24 -8.17
CA LEU A 119 -20.39 -11.59 -7.70
C LEU A 119 -20.31 -11.76 -6.18
N ARG A 120 -19.25 -12.42 -5.70
CA ARG A 120 -18.90 -12.46 -4.30
C ARG A 120 -17.92 -11.33 -4.00
N VAL A 121 -18.31 -10.44 -3.10
CA VAL A 121 -17.46 -9.36 -2.57
C VAL A 121 -17.12 -9.70 -1.12
N THR A 122 -15.84 -9.87 -0.83
CA THR A 122 -15.34 -10.13 0.53
C THR A 122 -14.45 -8.99 0.95
N ARG A 123 -14.93 -8.14 1.87
CA ARG A 123 -14.09 -7.09 2.47
C ARG A 123 -12.97 -7.75 3.29
N LEU A 124 -11.74 -7.29 3.08
CA LEU A 124 -10.58 -7.74 3.83
C LEU A 124 -10.33 -6.79 4.98
N ALA A 125 -10.41 -7.31 6.21
CA ALA A 125 -9.86 -6.63 7.36
C ALA A 125 -8.33 -6.69 7.28
N VAL A 126 -7.68 -5.54 7.42
CA VAL A 126 -6.23 -5.36 7.43
C VAL A 126 -5.68 -5.23 8.86
N SER A 127 -6.56 -5.20 9.86
CA SER A 127 -6.21 -5.26 11.27
C SER A 127 -7.27 -6.03 12.06
N SER A 128 -6.84 -6.72 13.13
CA SER A 128 -7.76 -7.28 14.11
C SER A 128 -8.35 -6.21 15.03
N ASP A 129 -7.71 -5.04 15.13
CA ASP A 129 -8.26 -3.87 15.83
C ASP A 129 -9.08 -3.03 14.83
N PRO A 130 -10.41 -2.92 15.01
CA PRO A 130 -11.28 -2.15 14.12
C PRO A 130 -10.87 -0.67 14.00
N LYS A 131 -10.24 -0.09 15.03
CA LYS A 131 -9.76 1.29 14.98
C LYS A 131 -8.58 1.46 14.03
N ARG A 132 -7.85 0.38 13.75
CA ARG A 132 -6.64 0.34 12.92
C ARG A 132 -6.85 -0.33 11.55
N ASP A 133 -8.11 -0.58 11.18
CA ASP A 133 -8.50 -1.26 9.95
C ASP A 133 -8.57 -0.33 8.71
N GLY A 134 -8.12 0.91 8.86
CA GLY A 134 -8.05 1.90 7.77
C GLY A 134 -6.87 1.67 6.82
N ILE A 135 -7.11 1.89 5.53
CA ILE A 135 -6.10 1.82 4.46
C ILE A 135 -5.39 3.17 4.30
N GLY A 136 -4.05 3.16 4.23
CA GLY A 136 -3.22 4.37 4.11
C GLY A 136 -3.01 4.85 2.69
N GLY A 137 -3.19 3.97 1.70
CA GLY A 137 -3.08 4.28 0.28
C GLY A 137 -3.66 3.17 -0.60
N THR A 138 -4.00 3.48 -1.84
CA THR A 138 -4.69 2.58 -2.77
C THR A 138 -3.73 1.86 -3.72
N ARG A 139 -2.46 1.70 -3.34
CA ARG A 139 -1.44 1.05 -4.16
C ARG A 139 -1.23 -0.38 -3.68
N PHE A 140 -1.20 -1.31 -4.64
CA PHE A 140 -0.75 -2.67 -4.39
C PHE A 140 0.76 -2.72 -4.59
N GLU A 141 1.46 -3.09 -3.53
CA GLU A 141 2.90 -3.21 -3.51
C GLU A 141 3.35 -4.66 -3.68
N ASP A 142 4.58 -4.82 -4.18
CA ASP A 142 5.21 -6.12 -4.30
C ASP A 142 5.54 -6.67 -2.90
N ALA A 143 5.09 -7.90 -2.65
CA ALA A 143 5.27 -8.62 -1.39
C ALA A 143 6.60 -9.38 -1.30
N ARG A 144 7.42 -9.38 -2.37
CA ARG A 144 8.65 -10.18 -2.51
C ARG A 144 8.44 -11.68 -2.36
N LEU A 145 7.19 -12.14 -2.51
CA LEU A 145 6.80 -13.54 -2.38
C LEU A 145 5.70 -13.85 -3.41
N PRO A 146 5.87 -14.86 -4.29
CA PRO A 146 4.85 -15.25 -5.25
C PRO A 146 3.53 -15.63 -4.59
N GLY A 147 2.40 -15.20 -5.16
CA GLY A 147 1.06 -15.43 -4.60
C GLY A 147 0.73 -14.56 -3.38
N TRP A 148 1.50 -13.50 -3.17
CA TRP A 148 1.25 -12.49 -2.15
C TRP A 148 1.25 -11.08 -2.73
N THR A 149 0.48 -10.21 -2.11
CA THR A 149 0.46 -8.76 -2.36
C THR A 149 0.64 -8.03 -1.05
N ARG A 150 1.24 -6.84 -1.10
CA ARG A 150 1.45 -6.01 0.07
C ARG A 150 0.66 -4.72 -0.03
N VAL A 151 0.13 -4.25 1.09
CA VAL A 151 -0.53 -2.94 1.22
C VAL A 151 -0.09 -2.27 2.52
N TYR A 152 -0.40 -0.99 2.67
CA TYR A 152 -0.13 -0.25 3.89
C TYR A 152 -1.44 0.22 4.56
N THR A 153 -1.49 0.10 5.89
CA THR A 153 -2.56 0.70 6.69
C THR A 153 -2.33 2.21 6.85
N ALA A 154 -3.34 2.93 7.33
CA ALA A 154 -3.22 4.35 7.66
C ALA A 154 -2.23 4.63 8.81
N TRP A 155 -1.79 3.59 9.53
CA TRP A 155 -0.80 3.65 10.61
C TRP A 155 0.62 3.30 10.14
N ASN A 156 0.87 3.27 8.82
CA ASN A 156 2.15 2.86 8.25
C ASN A 156 2.57 1.43 8.63
N GLU A 157 1.59 0.56 8.83
CA GLU A 157 1.85 -0.87 9.02
C GLU A 157 1.83 -1.59 7.68
N THR A 158 2.69 -2.60 7.56
CA THR A 158 2.72 -3.48 6.39
C THR A 158 1.73 -4.62 6.59
N VAL A 159 0.89 -4.84 5.58
CA VAL A 159 -0.06 -5.95 5.54
C VAL A 159 0.24 -6.81 4.32
N MET A 160 0.44 -8.10 4.58
CA MET A 160 0.72 -9.12 3.58
C MET A 160 -0.57 -9.88 3.28
N ILE A 161 -0.97 -9.92 2.02
CA ILE A 161 -2.21 -10.55 1.56
C ILE A 161 -1.82 -11.78 0.75
N ARG A 162 -2.07 -12.96 1.29
CA ARG A 162 -1.97 -14.23 0.56
C ARG A 162 -3.17 -14.37 -0.36
N HIS A 163 -2.97 -14.76 -1.60
CA HIS A 163 -4.05 -14.92 -2.57
C HIS A 163 -4.78 -16.27 -2.43
N ALA A 164 -4.05 -17.34 -2.09
CA ALA A 164 -4.59 -18.70 -1.95
C ALA A 164 -3.97 -19.48 -0.76
N PRO A 165 -4.76 -19.84 0.28
CA PRO A 165 -6.07 -19.29 0.59
C PRO A 165 -5.98 -17.78 0.88
N LEU A 166 -7.08 -17.07 0.63
CA LEU A 166 -7.17 -15.63 0.85
C LEU A 166 -7.00 -15.31 2.34
N THR A 167 -5.95 -14.57 2.71
CA THR A 167 -5.70 -14.15 4.09
C THR A 167 -4.91 -12.86 4.11
N ALA A 168 -5.38 -11.88 4.89
CA ALA A 168 -4.62 -10.66 5.19
C ALA A 168 -3.90 -10.83 6.53
N LEU A 169 -2.59 -10.58 6.54
CA LEU A 169 -1.72 -10.69 7.69
C LEU A 169 -1.04 -9.36 7.94
N ASN A 170 -1.44 -8.66 9.00
CA ASN A 170 -0.75 -7.45 9.45
C ASN A 170 0.56 -7.84 10.16
N ILE A 171 1.70 -7.46 9.59
CA ILE A 171 3.03 -7.71 10.17
C ILE A 171 3.57 -6.48 10.93
N GLY A 172 2.72 -5.48 11.15
CA GLY A 172 2.96 -4.29 11.96
C GLY A 172 3.77 -3.19 11.27
N ALA A 173 4.25 -2.25 12.07
CA ALA A 173 4.96 -1.06 11.60
C ALA A 173 6.25 -1.38 10.82
N GLY A 174 6.49 -0.57 9.77
CA GLY A 174 7.73 -0.62 8.99
C GLY A 174 7.50 -0.99 7.53
N LYS A 175 8.55 -0.82 6.73
CA LYS A 175 8.62 -1.07 5.30
C LYS A 175 9.31 -2.41 5.05
N LEU A 176 8.78 -3.20 4.12
CA LEU A 176 9.32 -4.53 3.79
C LEU A 176 10.68 -4.41 3.11
N LEU A 177 11.70 -4.99 3.75
CA LEU A 177 13.02 -5.17 3.15
C LEU A 177 13.07 -6.47 2.34
N ASP A 178 12.60 -7.56 2.94
CA ASP A 178 12.71 -8.89 2.37
C ASP A 178 11.83 -9.93 3.07
N VAL A 179 11.60 -11.07 2.41
CA VAL A 179 11.00 -12.27 3.00
C VAL A 179 11.92 -13.46 2.72
N ALA A 180 12.49 -14.05 3.77
CA ALA A 180 13.38 -15.22 3.66
C ALA A 180 13.06 -16.23 4.76
N ASP A 181 13.01 -17.52 4.39
CA ASP A 181 12.80 -18.65 5.32
C ASP A 181 11.57 -18.49 6.24
N GLY A 182 10.47 -17.95 5.69
CA GLY A 182 9.23 -17.71 6.42
C GLY A 182 9.28 -16.52 7.39
N VAL A 183 10.28 -15.65 7.28
CA VAL A 183 10.45 -14.44 8.08
C VAL A 183 10.44 -13.20 7.17
N ALA A 184 9.56 -12.25 7.48
CA ALA A 184 9.61 -10.91 6.91
C ALA A 184 10.55 -10.01 7.71
N TYR A 185 11.45 -9.33 7.01
CA TYR A 185 12.34 -8.32 7.56
C TYR A 185 11.79 -6.95 7.23
N LEU A 186 11.59 -6.13 8.26
CA LEU A 186 11.04 -4.78 8.14
C LEU A 186 12.07 -3.76 8.62
N ALA A 187 12.13 -2.62 7.95
CA ALA A 187 12.78 -1.42 8.48
C ALA A 187 11.70 -0.44 8.95
N VAL A 188 11.84 0.10 10.16
CA VAL A 188 11.06 1.24 10.65
C VAL A 188 11.94 2.47 10.44
N PRO A 189 11.71 3.27 9.38
CA PRO A 189 12.55 4.44 9.12
C PRO A 189 12.46 5.43 10.28
N PRO A 190 13.53 6.16 10.59
CA PRO A 190 13.45 7.21 11.59
C PRO A 190 12.43 8.26 11.14
N GLY A 191 11.63 8.73 12.08
CA GLY A 191 10.52 9.60 11.74
C GLY A 191 9.90 10.27 12.96
N ARG A 192 8.65 10.66 12.80
CA ARG A 192 7.83 11.19 13.89
C ARG A 192 6.63 10.30 14.07
N GLU A 193 6.46 9.77 15.27
CA GLU A 193 5.29 9.00 15.67
C GLU A 193 4.32 9.92 16.41
N ALA A 194 3.04 9.87 16.03
CA ALA A 194 1.99 10.58 16.74
C ALA A 194 1.59 9.75 17.97
N VAL A 195 1.96 10.21 19.15
CA VAL A 195 1.52 9.64 20.43
C VAL A 195 0.30 10.41 20.88
N GLU A 196 -0.81 9.70 21.09
CA GLU A 196 -2.00 10.27 21.71
C GLU A 196 -1.70 10.60 23.17
N VAL A 197 -1.71 11.90 23.49
CA VAL A 197 -1.50 12.42 24.84
C VAL A 197 -2.84 12.47 25.59
N GLU A 198 -3.92 12.79 24.87
CA GLU A 198 -5.28 12.77 25.40
C GLU A 198 -6.23 12.11 24.39
N PRO A 199 -7.05 11.13 24.80
CA PRO A 199 -7.98 10.47 23.92
C PRO A 199 -9.16 11.36 23.52
N THR A 200 -9.77 11.00 22.41
CA THR A 200 -11.03 11.61 21.98
C THR A 200 -12.10 11.38 23.04
N HIS A 201 -12.77 12.45 23.46
CA HIS A 201 -13.82 12.39 24.47
C HIS A 201 -14.96 13.35 24.12
N TYR A 202 -16.10 13.20 24.79
CA TYR A 202 -17.25 14.09 24.60
C TYR A 202 -17.34 15.07 25.76
N VAL A 203 -17.52 16.35 25.45
CA VAL A 203 -17.84 17.39 26.43
C VAL A 203 -19.23 17.94 26.13
N THR A 204 -19.94 18.34 27.17
CA THR A 204 -21.20 19.07 27.01
C THR A 204 -20.87 20.56 27.10
N ASP A 205 -21.25 21.34 26.09
CA ASP A 205 -21.04 22.77 26.10
C ASP A 205 -22.01 23.50 27.05
N ALA A 206 -21.80 24.81 27.23
CA ALA A 206 -22.60 25.64 28.12
C ALA A 206 -24.10 25.70 27.76
N TYR A 207 -24.47 25.25 26.57
CA TYR A 207 -25.85 25.23 26.07
C TYR A 207 -26.47 23.83 26.07
N GLY A 208 -25.76 22.82 26.61
CA GLY A 208 -26.24 21.45 26.74
C GLY A 208 -26.01 20.55 25.52
N TYR A 209 -25.29 21.02 24.49
CA TYR A 209 -24.98 20.20 23.32
C TYR A 209 -23.72 19.36 23.56
N ARG A 210 -23.77 18.08 23.16
CA ARG A 210 -22.60 17.20 23.17
C ARG A 210 -21.67 17.54 22.01
N GLN A 211 -20.44 17.93 22.33
CA GLN A 211 -19.37 18.16 21.38
C GLN A 211 -18.30 17.07 21.49
N LEU A 212 -17.77 16.65 20.36
CA LEU A 212 -16.64 15.73 20.27
C LEU A 212 -15.34 16.54 20.39
N VAL A 213 -14.57 16.32 21.46
CA VAL A 213 -13.21 16.84 21.58
C VAL A 213 -12.27 15.82 20.94
N PRO A 214 -11.61 16.15 19.82
CA PRO A 214 -10.68 15.24 19.17
C PRO A 214 -9.46 14.99 20.06
N ALA A 215 -8.81 13.85 19.85
CA ALA A 215 -7.59 13.50 20.57
C ALA A 215 -6.48 14.55 20.38
N ILE A 216 -5.70 14.80 21.45
CA ILE A 216 -4.47 15.58 21.36
C ILE A 216 -3.33 14.63 21.06
N THR A 217 -2.70 14.78 19.89
CA THR A 217 -1.53 13.97 19.50
C THR A 217 -0.25 14.79 19.56
N LYS A 218 0.79 14.25 20.18
CA LYS A 218 2.16 14.80 20.15
C LYS A 218 3.03 13.95 19.25
N PHE A 219 3.74 14.59 18.33
CA PHE A 219 4.73 13.92 17.49
C PHE A 219 6.04 13.74 18.28
N VAL A 220 6.42 12.50 18.55
CA VAL A 220 7.71 12.14 19.15
C VAL A 220 8.65 11.58 18.09
N SER A 221 9.96 11.77 18.25
CA SER A 221 10.94 11.15 17.37
C SER A 221 10.91 9.63 17.53
N ALA A 222 10.58 8.91 16.45
CA ALA A 222 10.72 7.46 16.39
C ALA A 222 12.09 7.14 15.82
N PRO A 223 12.99 6.49 16.58
CA PRO A 223 14.29 6.12 16.05
C PRO A 223 14.17 5.00 15.02
N LEU A 224 15.24 4.81 14.25
CA LEU A 224 15.38 3.66 13.37
C LEU A 224 15.24 2.36 14.17
N ALA A 225 14.51 1.39 13.60
CA ALA A 225 14.53 0.03 14.08
C ALA A 225 14.45 -0.97 12.92
N PHE A 226 14.92 -2.19 13.15
CA PHE A 226 14.64 -3.33 12.29
C PHE A 226 13.81 -4.36 13.03
N ARG A 227 12.93 -5.06 12.32
CA ARG A 227 12.06 -6.09 12.88
C ARG A 227 12.15 -7.34 12.02
N ALA A 228 12.09 -8.49 12.67
CA ALA A 228 11.94 -9.79 12.04
C ALA A 228 10.60 -10.37 12.50
N VAL A 229 9.72 -10.68 11.56
CA VAL A 229 8.33 -11.08 11.81
C VAL A 229 8.05 -12.42 11.14
N ARG A 230 7.44 -13.35 11.85
CA ARG A 230 7.08 -14.66 11.29
C ARG A 230 5.89 -14.53 10.33
N MET A 231 6.01 -15.07 9.13
CA MET A 231 4.98 -14.99 8.09
C MET A 231 3.76 -15.91 8.31
N SER A 232 3.84 -16.87 9.23
CA SER A 232 2.71 -17.78 9.50
C SER A 232 1.62 -17.14 10.38
N ASP A 233 1.99 -16.23 11.27
CA ASP A 233 1.11 -15.68 12.31
C ASP A 233 1.32 -14.18 12.57
N GLY A 234 2.28 -13.53 11.90
CA GLY A 234 2.57 -12.10 12.07
C GLY A 234 3.28 -11.78 13.39
N ARG A 235 3.73 -12.79 14.14
CA ARG A 235 4.40 -12.59 15.42
C ARG A 235 5.79 -12.04 15.23
N GLU A 236 6.11 -10.95 15.92
CA GLU A 236 7.48 -10.42 15.98
C GLU A 236 8.40 -11.44 16.67
N LEU A 237 9.44 -11.85 15.97
CA LEU A 237 10.44 -12.78 16.45
C LEU A 237 11.56 -12.04 17.17
N ALA A 238 12.03 -10.95 16.58
CA ALA A 238 13.11 -10.14 17.11
C ALA A 238 13.04 -8.72 16.58
N ARG A 239 13.60 -7.80 17.36
CA ARG A 239 13.69 -6.38 17.03
C ARG A 239 15.06 -5.84 17.39
N LEU A 240 15.56 -4.95 16.56
CA LEU A 240 16.80 -4.21 16.77
C LEU A 240 16.46 -2.72 16.78
N ASP A 241 16.45 -2.13 17.97
CA ASP A 241 16.22 -0.70 18.17
C ASP A 241 17.54 0.07 18.25
N PHE A 242 17.58 1.24 17.63
CA PHE A 242 18.67 2.19 17.78
C PHE A 242 18.23 3.32 18.71
N LYS A 243 19.06 3.69 19.69
CA LYS A 243 18.80 4.87 20.52
C LYS A 243 19.22 6.17 19.83
N ASP A 244 20.20 6.06 18.96
CA ASP A 244 20.78 7.20 18.25
C ASP A 244 19.85 7.65 17.11
N THR A 245 19.16 8.78 17.34
CA THR A 245 18.23 9.39 16.38
C THR A 245 18.93 9.99 15.16
N CYS A 246 20.26 10.08 15.16
CA CYS A 246 21.03 10.52 14.00
C CYS A 246 21.30 9.39 13.01
N LEU A 247 21.08 8.12 13.39
CA LEU A 247 21.18 7.00 12.45
C LEU A 247 19.96 6.98 11.52
N GLY A 248 20.23 6.71 10.25
CA GLY A 248 19.23 6.56 9.21
C GLY A 248 19.40 5.28 8.42
N LEU A 249 18.52 5.13 7.43
CA LEU A 249 18.68 4.13 6.38
C LEU A 249 19.36 4.80 5.18
N PRO A 250 20.12 4.06 4.36
CA PRO A 250 20.44 4.53 3.03
C PRO A 250 19.13 4.81 2.26
N ALA A 251 19.21 5.54 1.15
CA ALA A 251 18.05 5.77 0.29
C ALA A 251 17.60 4.45 -0.36
N ILE A 252 16.79 3.67 0.37
CA ILE A 252 16.26 2.37 -0.04
C ILE A 252 14.96 2.56 -0.82
N GLN A 253 14.86 1.90 -1.97
CA GLN A 253 13.63 1.80 -2.73
C GLN A 253 12.79 0.61 -2.24
N PHE A 254 11.95 0.83 -1.23
CA PHE A 254 11.11 -0.23 -0.63
C PHE A 254 10.02 -0.77 -1.55
N ASP A 255 9.50 0.09 -2.42
CA ASP A 255 8.36 -0.17 -3.29
C ASP A 255 8.82 -0.13 -4.75
N ARG A 256 8.33 -1.05 -5.59
CA ARG A 256 8.76 -1.11 -7.01
C ARG A 256 8.46 0.24 -7.67
N PRO A 257 9.41 0.87 -8.37
CA PRO A 257 9.15 2.15 -9.02
C PRO A 257 8.05 1.99 -10.06
N ASP A 258 7.16 2.99 -10.14
CA ASP A 258 6.26 3.06 -11.28
C ASP A 258 7.07 3.30 -12.55
N ALA A 259 6.77 2.58 -13.63
CA ALA A 259 7.52 2.67 -14.90
C ALA A 259 7.60 4.10 -15.50
N GLN A 260 6.69 4.99 -15.10
CA GLN A 260 6.66 6.39 -15.54
C GLN A 260 7.29 7.36 -14.52
N SER A 261 7.62 6.89 -13.31
CA SER A 261 8.29 7.69 -12.30
C SER A 261 9.80 7.68 -12.55
N ARG A 262 10.43 8.86 -12.51
CA ARG A 262 11.89 9.01 -12.44
C ARG A 262 12.25 9.45 -11.03
N PRO A 263 12.26 8.54 -10.03
CA PRO A 263 12.71 8.89 -8.70
C PRO A 263 14.19 9.29 -8.73
N ALA A 264 14.62 10.06 -7.72
CA ALA A 264 16.05 10.24 -7.47
C ALA A 264 16.73 8.87 -7.36
N ALA A 265 17.99 8.77 -7.81
CA ALA A 265 18.73 7.51 -7.77
C ALA A 265 18.83 7.03 -6.31
N PRO A 266 18.30 5.83 -5.98
CA PRO A 266 18.41 5.28 -4.64
C PRO A 266 19.84 4.77 -4.40
N ASP A 267 20.26 4.76 -3.13
CA ASP A 267 21.49 4.08 -2.71
C ASP A 267 21.33 2.55 -2.83
N VAL A 268 20.09 2.06 -2.64
CA VAL A 268 19.73 0.64 -2.78
C VAL A 268 18.46 0.52 -3.62
N ALA A 269 18.60 0.01 -4.84
CA ALA A 269 17.48 -0.20 -5.75
C ALA A 269 16.56 -1.33 -5.27
N PHE A 270 15.31 -1.36 -5.75
CA PHE A 270 14.27 -2.29 -5.28
C PHE A 270 14.70 -3.77 -5.34
N ASP A 271 15.37 -4.17 -6.41
CA ASP A 271 15.80 -5.56 -6.63
C ASP A 271 17.03 -5.93 -5.77
N ASP A 272 17.81 -4.94 -5.32
CA ASP A 272 19.01 -5.14 -4.49
C ASP A 272 18.71 -5.16 -2.98
N VAL A 273 17.51 -4.73 -2.56
CA VAL A 273 17.13 -4.66 -1.14
C VAL A 273 17.29 -6.00 -0.41
N PRO A 274 16.90 -7.17 -0.96
CA PRO A 274 17.11 -8.46 -0.30
C PRO A 274 18.59 -8.75 -0.03
N ALA A 275 19.46 -8.48 -1.00
CA ALA A 275 20.90 -8.67 -0.87
C ALA A 275 21.50 -7.70 0.16
N TRP A 276 21.11 -6.42 0.10
CA TRP A 276 21.49 -5.42 1.11
C TRP A 276 21.05 -5.84 2.52
N ARG A 277 19.80 -6.29 2.67
CA ARG A 277 19.25 -6.80 3.93
C ARG A 277 20.08 -7.98 4.44
N ALA A 278 20.46 -8.92 3.58
CA ALA A 278 21.31 -10.06 3.94
C ALA A 278 22.69 -9.64 4.41
N ALA A 279 23.32 -8.69 3.74
CA ALA A 279 24.62 -8.15 4.14
C ALA A 279 24.55 -7.29 5.41
N THR A 280 23.38 -6.71 5.72
CA THR A 280 23.20 -5.75 6.83
C THR A 280 22.72 -6.40 8.11
N LEU A 281 21.76 -7.34 8.03
CA LEU A 281 21.06 -7.91 9.17
C LEU A 281 21.33 -9.40 9.31
N GLN A 282 21.51 -9.84 10.54
CA GLN A 282 21.57 -11.25 10.90
C GLN A 282 20.53 -11.56 11.96
N LEU A 283 19.63 -12.50 11.62
CA LEU A 283 18.73 -13.13 12.58
C LEU A 283 19.39 -14.42 13.08
N THR A 284 19.56 -14.56 14.39
CA THR A 284 19.96 -15.81 15.03
C THR A 284 18.79 -16.36 15.81
N GLN A 285 18.43 -17.62 15.59
CA GLN A 285 17.34 -18.29 16.30
C GLN A 285 17.93 -19.51 17.04
N ALA A 286 17.91 -19.47 18.36
CA ALA A 286 18.41 -20.57 19.20
C ALA A 286 17.44 -20.81 20.36
N SER A 287 17.04 -22.07 20.55
CA SER A 287 16.28 -22.55 21.71
C SER A 287 15.09 -21.66 22.11
N GLY A 288 14.26 -21.29 21.14
CA GLY A 288 13.04 -20.49 21.36
C GLY A 288 13.26 -18.98 21.52
N ARG A 289 14.50 -18.49 21.43
CA ARG A 289 14.82 -17.06 21.36
C ARG A 289 15.32 -16.70 19.97
N ALA A 290 14.90 -15.54 19.49
CA ALA A 290 15.42 -14.96 18.26
C ALA A 290 16.05 -13.60 18.58
N THR A 291 17.17 -13.30 17.93
CA THR A 291 17.89 -12.04 18.10
C THR A 291 18.26 -11.50 16.74
N LEU A 292 17.96 -10.22 16.52
CA LEU A 292 18.28 -9.49 15.31
C LEU A 292 19.45 -8.55 15.61
N ARG A 293 20.50 -8.60 14.79
CA ARG A 293 21.69 -7.75 14.95
C ARG A 293 22.15 -7.22 13.59
N LEU A 294 22.90 -6.11 13.62
CA LEU A 294 23.70 -5.70 12.47
C LEU A 294 24.83 -6.71 12.26
N GLN A 295 25.19 -6.95 11.00
CA GLN A 295 26.43 -7.64 10.68
C GLN A 295 27.64 -6.78 11.06
N PRO A 296 28.79 -7.38 11.45
CA PRO A 296 29.95 -6.62 11.93
C PRO A 296 30.49 -5.55 10.95
N ALA A 297 30.40 -5.81 9.64
CA ALA A 297 30.86 -4.87 8.60
C ALA A 297 29.77 -3.89 8.14
N ALA A 298 28.54 -4.02 8.64
CA ALA A 298 27.42 -3.18 8.22
C ALA A 298 27.47 -1.82 8.93
N ALA A 299 27.50 -0.75 8.15
CA ALA A 299 27.40 0.61 8.64
C ALA A 299 26.11 1.26 8.13
N LEU A 300 25.40 1.93 9.03
CA LEU A 300 24.21 2.72 8.71
C LEU A 300 24.62 4.18 8.53
N PRO A 301 24.04 4.90 7.54
CA PRO A 301 24.36 6.31 7.34
C PRO A 301 23.90 7.14 8.54
N ARG A 302 24.64 8.23 8.77
CA ARG A 302 24.27 9.26 9.75
C ARG A 302 23.72 10.48 9.04
N LYS A 303 22.73 11.12 9.65
CA LYS A 303 22.22 12.41 9.19
C LYS A 303 23.32 13.46 9.28
N ALA A 304 23.56 14.18 8.18
CA ALA A 304 24.55 15.25 8.13
C ALA A 304 24.28 16.31 9.20
N GLY A 305 25.34 16.75 9.90
CA GLY A 305 25.25 17.75 10.97
C GLY A 305 24.56 17.29 12.26
N CYS A 306 24.30 15.99 12.43
CA CYS A 306 23.66 15.44 13.62
C CYS A 306 24.71 14.86 14.58
N ALA A 307 24.86 15.49 15.75
CA ALA A 307 25.69 14.97 16.83
C ALA A 307 24.91 13.90 17.63
N PRO A 308 25.55 12.80 18.06
CA PRO A 308 24.92 11.84 18.96
C PRO A 308 24.43 12.57 20.22
N GLY A 309 23.17 12.37 20.58
CA GLY A 309 22.60 12.81 21.87
C GLY A 309 22.87 11.80 22.98
#